data_AF-A0A914LKY4-F1
#
_entry.id   AF-A0A914LKY4-F1
#
_cell.length_a   1.000
_cell.length_b   1.000
_cell.length_c   1.000
_cell.angle_alpha   90.00
_cell.angle_beta   90.00
_cell.angle_gamma   90.00
#
_symmetry.space_group_name_H-M   'P 1'
#
loop_
_entity.id
_entity.type
_entity.pdbx_description
1 polymer ?
#
loop_
_entity_poly.entity_id
_entity_poly.type
_entity_poly.pdbx_seq_one_letter_code
_entity_poly.pdbx_strand_id
1 'polypeptide(L)'
;MVMVFREIYLKGVVPSMIRRGNKLYELKIPRNNKCNEVIFRDSYNLCPVALGKLIGAFGLQVTEKQFFPHLANISENYGRTLQKLPQKSDCLYEGMRPEKQNEFDKWYEEEKCQQFCLDEALAEYCTNDVQILTEALIAFKKIFMEISKRKNTQPQPSKEGIDILRHACFISLYETFST
;
A
#
# COMPACT_ATOMS: atom_id res chain seq x y z
N MET A 1 -9.95 -3.01 -3.16
CA MET A 1 -10.21 -3.96 -4.28
C MET A 1 -11.69 -4.04 -4.65
N VAL A 2 -12.63 -4.21 -3.70
CA VAL A 2 -14.08 -4.31 -4.00
C VAL A 2 -14.61 -3.10 -4.78
N MET A 3 -14.24 -1.87 -4.38
CA MET A 3 -14.62 -0.64 -5.09
C MET A 3 -14.10 -0.63 -6.54
N VAL A 4 -12.83 -1.01 -6.74
CA VAL A 4 -12.24 -1.11 -8.08
C VAL A 4 -12.98 -2.15 -8.93
N PHE A 5 -13.30 -3.31 -8.36
CA PHE A 5 -14.07 -4.35 -9.05
C PHE A 5 -15.45 -3.85 -9.47
N ARG A 6 -16.16 -3.13 -8.60
CA ARG A 6 -17.45 -2.50 -8.90
C ARG A 6 -17.34 -1.55 -10.09
N GLU A 7 -16.33 -0.68 -10.11
CA GLU A 7 -16.14 0.28 -11.20
C GLU A 7 -15.79 -0.40 -12.53
N ILE A 8 -14.97 -1.47 -12.50
CA ILE A 8 -14.68 -2.29 -13.69
C ILE A 8 -15.98 -2.92 -14.23
N TYR A 9 -16.78 -3.49 -13.33
CA TYR A 9 -18.05 -4.12 -13.67
C TYR A 9 -19.05 -3.13 -14.28
N LEU A 10 -19.21 -1.94 -13.68
CA LEU A 10 -20.10 -0.89 -14.20
C LEU A 10 -19.69 -0.39 -15.58
N LYS A 11 -18.39 -0.45 -15.90
CA LYS A 11 -17.87 -0.11 -17.23
C LYS A 11 -18.04 -1.24 -18.26
N GLY A 12 -18.70 -2.36 -17.90
CA GLY A 12 -18.92 -3.50 -18.78
C GLY A 12 -17.64 -4.26 -19.14
N VAL A 13 -16.58 -4.09 -18.36
CA VAL A 13 -15.29 -4.75 -18.59
C VAL A 13 -15.30 -6.10 -17.87
N VAL A 14 -14.98 -7.17 -18.60
CA VAL A 14 -14.85 -8.52 -18.04
C VAL A 14 -13.36 -8.82 -17.79
N PRO A 15 -12.89 -8.78 -16.53
CA PRO A 15 -11.49 -9.06 -16.22
C PRO A 15 -11.22 -10.57 -16.14
N SER A 16 -9.99 -10.97 -16.45
CA SER A 16 -9.50 -12.32 -16.13
C SER A 16 -9.00 -12.37 -14.68
N MET A 17 -9.28 -13.46 -13.96
CA MET A 17 -8.96 -13.58 -12.53
C MET A 17 -8.20 -14.87 -12.22
N ILE A 18 -7.16 -14.76 -11.40
CA ILE A 18 -6.48 -15.90 -10.77
C ILE A 18 -6.79 -15.86 -9.27
N ARG A 19 -7.52 -16.85 -8.76
CA ARG A 19 -7.94 -16.93 -7.34
C ARG A 19 -7.86 -18.34 -6.77
N ARG A 20 -7.70 -18.45 -5.45
CA ARG A 20 -7.87 -19.70 -4.70
C ARG A 20 -8.67 -19.44 -3.43
N GLY A 21 -9.86 -20.04 -3.34
CA GLY A 21 -10.81 -19.72 -2.28
C GLY A 21 -11.10 -18.22 -2.23
N ASN A 22 -10.86 -17.61 -1.08
CA ASN A 22 -11.06 -16.16 -0.83
C ASN A 22 -9.85 -15.29 -1.22
N LYS A 23 -8.75 -15.88 -1.71
CA LYS A 23 -7.57 -15.13 -2.13
C LYS A 23 -7.61 -14.83 -3.61
N LEU A 24 -7.56 -13.55 -3.98
CA LEU A 24 -7.34 -13.10 -5.35
C LEU A 24 -5.85 -12.80 -5.54
N TYR A 25 -5.19 -13.54 -6.41
CA TYR A 25 -3.78 -13.36 -6.72
C TYR A 25 -3.58 -12.34 -7.84
N GLU A 26 -4.43 -12.39 -8.85
CA GLU A 26 -4.34 -11.50 -10.01
C GLU A 26 -5.72 -11.16 -10.54
N LEU A 27 -5.92 -9.87 -10.84
CA LEU A 27 -7.05 -9.35 -11.62
C LEU A 27 -6.47 -8.60 -12.81
N LYS A 28 -6.72 -9.11 -14.01
CA LYS A 28 -6.17 -8.55 -15.24
C LYS A 28 -7.30 -7.97 -16.08
N ILE A 29 -7.21 -6.66 -16.32
CA ILE A 29 -8.07 -5.91 -17.23
C ILE A 29 -7.40 -5.94 -18.60
N PRO A 30 -8.06 -6.49 -19.63
CA PRO A 30 -7.49 -6.55 -20.97
C PRO A 30 -7.35 -5.14 -21.56
N ARG A 31 -6.32 -4.96 -22.38
CA ARG A 31 -6.15 -3.75 -23.20
C ARG A 31 -7.39 -3.54 -24.07
N ASN A 32 -7.82 -2.30 -24.21
CA ASN A 32 -8.80 -1.88 -25.20
C ASN A 32 -8.32 -0.64 -25.94
N ASN A 33 -9.15 -0.08 -26.82
CA ASN A 33 -8.80 1.10 -27.62
C ASN A 33 -8.52 2.37 -26.79
N LYS A 34 -8.87 2.37 -25.49
CA LYS A 34 -8.76 3.52 -24.59
C LYS A 34 -7.76 3.33 -23.44
N CYS A 35 -7.36 2.09 -23.13
CA CYS A 35 -6.54 1.79 -21.96
C CYS A 35 -5.60 0.61 -22.25
N ASN A 36 -4.36 0.72 -21.78
CA ASN A 36 -3.42 -0.39 -21.75
C ASN A 36 -3.91 -1.51 -20.84
N GLU A 37 -3.29 -2.67 -20.95
CA GLU A 37 -3.54 -3.76 -20.01
C GLU A 37 -3.17 -3.31 -18.58
N VAL A 38 -4.07 -3.56 -17.63
CA VAL A 38 -3.85 -3.25 -16.22
C VAL A 38 -3.95 -4.54 -15.42
N ILE A 39 -2.93 -4.81 -14.60
CA ILE A 39 -2.86 -6.01 -13.76
C ILE A 39 -2.81 -5.56 -12.30
N PHE A 40 -3.81 -5.97 -11.51
CA PHE A 40 -3.80 -5.83 -10.07
C PHE A 40 -3.31 -7.11 -9.43
N ARG A 41 -2.35 -6.98 -8.51
CA ARG A 41 -1.88 -8.06 -7.64
C ARG A 41 -1.95 -7.60 -6.20
N ASP A 42 -2.23 -8.53 -5.31
CA ASP A 42 -2.25 -8.27 -3.88
C ASP A 42 -0.83 -8.43 -3.32
N SER A 43 -0.24 -7.33 -2.88
CA SER A 43 1.11 -7.31 -2.29
C SER A 43 1.18 -8.16 -1.03
N TYR A 44 0.09 -8.32 -0.27
CA TYR A 44 0.05 -9.14 0.93
C TYR A 44 0.18 -10.64 0.61
N ASN A 45 -0.30 -11.08 -0.57
CA ASN A 45 -0.10 -12.46 -1.02
C ASN A 45 1.36 -12.74 -1.42
N LEU A 46 2.15 -11.70 -1.73
CA LEU A 46 3.58 -11.82 -2.05
C LEU A 46 4.45 -11.66 -0.81
N CYS A 47 4.13 -10.68 0.03
CA CYS A 47 4.84 -10.38 1.27
C CYS A 47 3.80 -10.26 2.42
N PRO A 48 3.50 -11.38 3.13
CA PRO A 48 2.46 -11.42 4.15
C PRO A 48 2.95 -10.81 5.48
N VAL A 49 3.39 -9.56 5.43
CA VAL A 49 3.96 -8.80 6.55
C VAL A 49 3.15 -7.51 6.70
N ALA A 50 2.92 -7.07 7.94
CA ALA A 50 2.26 -5.80 8.20
C ALA A 50 3.07 -4.63 7.61
N LEU A 51 2.40 -3.64 7.03
CA LEU A 51 3.05 -2.56 6.27
C LEU A 51 4.19 -1.88 7.04
N GLY A 52 3.95 -1.45 8.28
CA GLY A 52 4.99 -0.79 9.10
C GLY A 52 6.17 -1.71 9.44
N LYS A 53 6.01 -3.03 9.42
CA LYS A 53 7.11 -3.98 9.65
C LYS A 53 7.97 -4.21 8.41
N LEU A 54 7.52 -3.79 7.22
CA LEU A 54 8.31 -3.92 5.99
C LEU A 54 9.58 -3.07 6.03
N ILE A 55 9.54 -1.92 6.72
CA ILE A 55 10.67 -1.00 6.87
C ILE A 55 11.86 -1.76 7.49
N GLY A 56 11.66 -2.34 8.68
CA GLY A 56 12.68 -3.14 9.34
C GLY A 56 13.00 -4.45 8.61
N ALA A 57 12.00 -5.12 8.01
CA ALA A 57 12.21 -6.39 7.32
C ALA A 57 13.13 -6.29 6.09
N PHE A 58 13.11 -5.14 5.39
CA PHE A 58 13.94 -4.89 4.21
C PHE A 58 15.05 -3.85 4.43
N GLY A 59 15.19 -3.30 5.64
CA GLY A 59 16.19 -2.26 5.95
C GLY A 59 15.96 -0.96 5.16
N LEU A 60 14.70 -0.59 4.95
CA LEU A 60 14.33 0.57 4.12
C LEU A 60 14.69 1.88 4.83
N GLN A 61 15.12 2.87 4.05
CA GLN A 61 15.41 4.23 4.52
C GLN A 61 14.24 5.16 4.21
N VAL A 62 13.08 4.87 4.82
CA VAL A 62 11.84 5.63 4.67
C VAL A 62 11.29 6.03 6.04
N THR A 63 10.43 7.05 6.07
CA THR A 63 9.74 7.46 7.30
C THR A 63 8.90 6.33 7.86
N GLU A 64 8.96 6.15 9.18
CA GLU A 64 8.15 5.17 9.91
C GLU A 64 6.65 5.37 9.65
N LYS A 65 5.90 4.27 9.72
CA LYS A 65 4.45 4.31 9.52
C LYS A 65 3.80 5.13 10.63
N GLN A 66 3.20 6.25 10.25
CA GLN A 66 2.53 7.18 11.16
C GLN A 66 1.27 6.57 11.80
N PHE A 67 0.81 7.18 12.89
CA PHE A 67 -0.52 6.92 13.44
C PHE A 67 -1.56 7.82 12.76
N PHE A 68 -2.81 7.36 12.66
CA PHE A 68 -3.88 8.11 12.01
C PHE A 68 -5.24 7.87 12.67
N PRO A 69 -6.07 8.91 12.84
CA PRO A 69 -7.42 8.79 13.39
C PRO A 69 -8.40 8.29 12.33
N HIS A 70 -8.42 6.98 12.10
CA HIS A 70 -9.24 6.31 11.08
C HIS A 70 -10.74 6.62 11.19
N LEU A 71 -11.28 6.74 12.41
CA LEU A 71 -12.71 7.02 12.60
C LEU A 71 -13.06 8.50 12.42
N ALA A 72 -12.08 9.39 12.37
CA ALA A 72 -12.29 10.79 12.01
C ALA A 72 -12.51 10.98 10.50
N ASN A 73 -12.32 9.93 9.68
CA ASN A 73 -12.55 9.95 8.24
C ASN A 73 -14.06 9.88 7.92
N ILE A 74 -14.77 10.95 8.25
CA ILE A 74 -16.20 11.14 8.01
C ILE A 74 -16.44 12.41 7.21
N SER A 75 -17.56 12.45 6.47
CA SER A 75 -17.91 13.57 5.58
C SER A 75 -17.91 14.93 6.25
N GLU A 76 -18.25 14.97 7.53
CA GLU A 76 -18.37 16.17 8.36
C GLU A 76 -17.01 16.82 8.62
N ASN A 77 -15.91 16.09 8.47
CA ASN A 77 -14.56 16.55 8.75
C ASN A 77 -13.79 16.98 7.47
N TYR A 78 -14.29 16.65 6.27
CA TYR A 78 -13.64 17.08 5.01
C TYR A 78 -13.73 18.59 4.81
N GLY A 79 -12.64 19.18 4.30
CA GLY A 79 -12.51 20.62 4.09
C GLY A 79 -12.53 21.45 5.39
N ARG A 80 -12.35 20.81 6.55
CA ARG A 80 -12.35 21.46 7.85
C ARG A 80 -11.05 21.21 8.59
N THR A 81 -10.70 22.19 9.41
CA THR A 81 -9.60 22.06 10.34
C THR A 81 -10.11 22.04 11.77
N LEU A 82 -9.84 20.94 12.46
CA LEU A 82 -10.17 20.75 13.87
C LEU A 82 -9.12 21.44 14.73
N GLN A 83 -9.52 22.06 15.83
CA GLN A 83 -8.60 22.77 16.72
C GLN A 83 -7.58 21.85 17.42
N LYS A 84 -7.90 20.56 17.51
CA LYS A 84 -7.09 19.53 18.18
C LYS A 84 -7.15 18.23 17.41
N LEU A 85 -6.17 17.38 17.62
CA LEU A 85 -6.17 15.99 17.15
C LEU A 85 -7.45 15.26 17.62
N PRO A 86 -8.05 14.39 16.78
CA PRO A 86 -9.16 13.52 17.19
C PRO A 86 -8.83 12.65 18.40
N GLN A 87 -9.86 12.09 19.03
CA GLN A 87 -9.69 11.33 20.27
C GLN A 87 -8.92 10.03 20.04
N LYS A 88 -8.33 9.47 21.10
CA LYS A 88 -7.61 8.18 21.02
C LYS A 88 -8.48 7.06 20.43
N SER A 89 -9.77 7.03 20.76
CA SER A 89 -10.74 6.07 20.21
C SER A 89 -10.83 6.16 18.68
N ASP A 90 -10.65 7.35 18.11
CA ASP A 90 -10.70 7.55 16.66
C ASP A 90 -9.51 6.92 15.94
N CYS A 91 -8.43 6.63 16.67
CA CYS A 91 -7.25 5.91 16.17
C CYS A 91 -7.34 4.39 16.34
N LEU A 92 -8.50 3.83 16.74
CA LEU A 92 -8.68 2.40 17.04
C LEU A 92 -7.75 1.90 18.16
N TYR A 93 -7.47 2.75 19.14
CA TYR A 93 -6.53 2.49 20.24
C TYR A 93 -6.79 1.18 20.99
N GLU A 94 -8.06 0.85 21.24
CA GLU A 94 -8.45 -0.38 21.95
C GLU A 94 -8.10 -1.67 21.20
N GLY A 95 -7.99 -1.61 19.86
CA GLY A 95 -7.59 -2.74 19.02
C GLY A 95 -6.07 -2.92 18.90
N MET A 96 -5.28 -2.00 19.44
CA MET A 96 -3.82 -2.07 19.37
C MET A 96 -3.26 -3.07 20.38
N ARG A 97 -2.12 -3.69 20.05
CA ARG A 97 -1.38 -4.52 21.01
C ARG A 97 -0.71 -3.63 22.06
N PRO A 98 -0.47 -4.13 23.29
CA PRO A 98 0.12 -3.33 24.37
C PRO A 98 1.42 -2.63 23.99
N GLU A 99 2.29 -3.27 23.20
CA GLU A 99 3.54 -2.65 22.74
C GLU A 99 3.28 -1.43 21.86
N LYS A 100 2.29 -1.54 20.96
CA LYS A 100 1.91 -0.46 20.04
C LYS A 100 1.14 0.66 20.74
N GLN A 101 0.38 0.33 21.79
CA GLN A 101 -0.28 1.32 22.65
C GLN A 101 0.74 2.24 23.34
N ASN A 102 1.85 1.70 23.82
CA ASN A 102 2.92 2.50 24.43
C ASN A 102 3.57 3.48 23.44
N GLU A 103 3.80 3.05 22.19
CA GLU A 103 4.29 3.93 21.13
C GLU A 103 3.25 5.01 20.78
N PHE A 104 1.98 4.61 20.69
CA PHE A 104 0.87 5.51 20.39
C PHE A 104 0.70 6.58 21.48
N ASP A 105 0.77 6.21 22.76
CA ASP A 105 0.55 7.15 23.86
C ASP A 105 1.59 8.26 23.88
N LYS A 106 2.84 7.96 23.54
CA LYS A 106 3.91 8.97 23.41
C LYS A 106 3.60 9.95 22.27
N TRP A 107 3.33 9.42 21.08
CA TRP A 107 2.95 10.21 19.92
C TRP A 107 1.70 11.08 20.18
N TYR A 108 0.68 10.50 20.80
CA TYR A 108 -0.57 11.20 21.06
C TYR A 108 -0.38 12.35 22.06
N GLU A 109 0.45 12.15 23.09
CA GLU A 109 0.74 13.21 24.06
C GLU A 109 1.45 14.42 23.42
N GLU A 110 2.31 14.17 22.43
CA GLU A 110 3.01 15.20 21.66
C GLU A 110 2.08 15.94 20.68
N GLU A 111 1.12 15.22 20.09
CA GLU A 111 0.29 15.74 18.99
C GLU A 111 -1.11 16.22 19.42
N LYS A 112 -1.63 15.82 20.60
CA LYS A 112 -3.04 16.04 21.00
C LYS A 112 -3.51 17.50 21.02
N CYS A 113 -2.59 18.45 21.14
CA CYS A 113 -2.89 19.88 21.18
C CYS A 113 -2.71 20.57 19.82
N GLN A 114 -2.20 19.86 18.81
CA GLN A 114 -1.99 20.41 17.49
C GLN A 114 -3.29 20.47 16.69
N GLN A 115 -3.36 21.47 15.83
CA GLN A 115 -4.46 21.64 14.90
C GLN A 115 -4.44 20.49 13.86
N PHE A 116 -5.60 19.94 13.53
CA PHE A 116 -5.71 18.77 12.67
C PHE A 116 -6.55 19.08 11.44
N CYS A 117 -5.93 19.03 10.26
CA CYS A 117 -6.61 19.10 8.97
C CYS A 117 -6.73 17.67 8.42
N LEU A 118 -7.96 17.15 8.29
CA LEU A 118 -8.17 15.76 7.86
C LEU A 118 -7.61 15.51 6.46
N ASP A 119 -7.84 16.45 5.54
CA ASP A 119 -7.47 16.27 4.13
C ASP A 119 -5.94 16.19 3.96
N GLU A 120 -5.20 17.05 4.66
CA GLU A 120 -3.73 17.06 4.67
C GLU A 120 -3.17 15.82 5.36
N ALA A 121 -3.67 15.50 6.56
CA ALA A 121 -3.21 14.32 7.30
C ALA A 121 -3.50 13.02 6.56
N LEU A 122 -4.65 12.91 5.89
CA LEU A 122 -5.01 11.75 5.08
C LEU A 122 -4.09 11.62 3.85
N ALA A 123 -3.81 12.74 3.17
CA ALA A 123 -2.91 12.75 2.03
C ALA A 123 -1.49 12.35 2.42
N GLU A 124 -0.97 12.88 3.53
CA GLU A 124 0.35 12.54 4.06
C GLU A 124 0.43 11.06 4.47
N TYR A 125 -0.54 10.59 5.24
CA TYR A 125 -0.62 9.20 5.68
C TYR A 125 -0.65 8.22 4.50
N CYS A 126 -1.51 8.48 3.50
CA CYS A 126 -1.59 7.65 2.30
C CYS A 126 -0.31 7.71 1.47
N THR A 127 0.35 8.88 1.38
CA THR A 127 1.64 9.00 0.68
C THR A 127 2.69 8.12 1.34
N ASN A 128 2.81 8.21 2.67
CA ASN A 128 3.75 7.42 3.45
C ASN A 128 3.49 5.92 3.28
N ASP A 129 2.24 5.48 3.35
CA ASP A 129 1.86 4.07 3.16
C ASP A 129 2.25 3.55 1.78
N VAL A 130 1.99 4.32 0.72
CA VAL A 130 2.35 3.96 -0.65
C VAL A 130 3.86 3.94 -0.83
N GLN A 131 4.60 4.89 -0.22
CA GLN A 131 6.05 4.92 -0.28
C GLN A 131 6.66 3.68 0.40
N ILE A 132 6.23 3.35 1.62
CA ILE A 132 6.69 2.16 2.34
C ILE A 132 6.45 0.90 1.50
N LEU A 133 5.24 0.75 0.94
CA LEU A 133 4.92 -0.42 0.13
C LEU A 133 5.76 -0.49 -1.15
N THR A 134 5.96 0.64 -1.82
CA THR A 134 6.72 0.72 -3.07
C THR A 134 8.18 0.35 -2.85
N GLU A 135 8.83 0.95 -1.85
CA GLU A 135 10.22 0.65 -1.50
C GLU A 135 10.39 -0.82 -1.07
N ALA A 136 9.45 -1.34 -0.27
CA ALA A 136 9.46 -2.75 0.13
C ALA A 136 9.36 -3.70 -1.08
N LEU A 137 8.49 -3.41 -2.05
CA LEU A 137 8.32 -4.25 -3.23
C LEU A 137 9.51 -4.14 -4.20
N ILE A 138 10.15 -2.96 -4.30
CA ILE A 138 11.41 -2.78 -5.02
C ILE A 138 12.52 -3.63 -4.37
N ALA A 139 12.65 -3.57 -3.04
CA ALA A 139 13.62 -4.37 -2.30
C ALA A 139 13.37 -5.88 -2.46
N PHE A 140 12.12 -6.31 -2.29
CA PHE A 140 11.70 -7.69 -2.51
C PHE A 140 12.03 -8.18 -3.93
N LYS A 141 11.71 -7.38 -4.96
CA LYS A 141 12.05 -7.68 -6.35
C LYS A 141 13.56 -7.89 -6.54
N LYS A 142 14.39 -6.99 -6.01
CA LYS A 142 15.86 -7.10 -6.10
C LYS A 142 16.37 -8.38 -5.46
N ILE A 143 15.90 -8.70 -4.24
CA ILE A 143 16.28 -9.92 -3.52
C ILE A 143 15.86 -11.16 -4.30
N PHE A 144 14.63 -11.21 -4.80
CA PHE A 144 14.11 -12.35 -5.55
C PHE A 144 14.88 -12.56 -6.86
N MET A 145 15.15 -11.49 -7.60
CA MET A 145 15.97 -11.55 -8.81
C MET A 145 17.36 -12.10 -8.51
N GLU A 146 17.99 -11.69 -7.41
CA GLU A 146 19.32 -12.18 -7.05
C GLU A 146 19.32 -13.68 -6.71
N ILE A 147 18.41 -14.12 -5.84
CA ILE A 147 18.32 -15.51 -5.37
C ILE A 147 17.97 -16.47 -6.52
N SER A 148 17.20 -16.01 -7.50
CA SER A 148 16.77 -16.82 -8.64
C SER A 148 17.78 -16.88 -9.80
N LYS A 149 18.94 -16.19 -9.70
CA LYS A 149 20.03 -16.35 -10.68
C LYS A 149 20.56 -17.78 -10.64
N ARG A 150 20.55 -18.46 -11.79
CA ARG A 150 21.18 -19.79 -11.91
C ARG A 150 22.70 -19.65 -11.86
N LYS A 151 23.36 -20.35 -10.93
CA LYS A 151 24.83 -20.55 -10.99
C LYS A 151 25.11 -21.54 -12.12
N ASN A 152 25.87 -21.12 -13.13
CA ASN A 152 26.22 -21.88 -14.33
C ASN A 152 26.61 -23.33 -14.00
N THR A 153 25.82 -24.30 -14.44
CA THR A 153 26.35 -25.67 -14.66
C THR A 153 26.24 -26.10 -16.12
N GLN A 154 25.51 -25.36 -16.99
CA GLN A 154 25.54 -25.56 -18.45
C GLN A 154 25.25 -24.25 -19.22
N PRO A 155 25.78 -24.07 -20.44
CA PRO A 155 25.69 -22.83 -21.20
C PRO A 155 24.31 -22.68 -21.84
N GLN A 156 23.43 -21.90 -21.21
CA GLN A 156 22.12 -21.51 -21.76
C GLN A 156 21.87 -19.99 -21.58
N PRO A 157 21.04 -19.37 -22.44
CA PRO A 157 21.12 -17.93 -22.73
C PRO A 157 20.54 -16.97 -21.68
N SER A 158 19.78 -17.40 -20.68
CA SER A 158 19.21 -16.47 -19.69
C SER A 158 20.05 -16.44 -18.39
N LYS A 159 21.06 -15.56 -18.37
CA LYS A 159 21.85 -15.22 -17.16
C LYS A 159 21.10 -14.31 -16.18
N GLU A 160 19.91 -13.83 -16.56
CA GLU A 160 19.11 -12.91 -15.75
C GLU A 160 18.19 -13.68 -14.79
N GLY A 161 18.11 -13.21 -13.54
CA GLY A 161 17.20 -13.77 -12.54
C GLY A 161 15.73 -13.56 -12.91
N ILE A 162 14.83 -14.18 -12.15
CA ILE A 162 13.38 -14.09 -12.37
C ILE A 162 12.88 -12.74 -11.84
N ASP A 163 12.33 -11.90 -12.72
CA ASP A 163 11.57 -10.71 -12.32
C ASP A 163 10.13 -11.10 -11.95
N ILE A 164 9.89 -11.34 -10.66
CA ILE A 164 8.56 -11.73 -10.14
C ILE A 164 7.51 -10.62 -10.27
N LEU A 165 7.94 -9.35 -10.37
CA LEU A 165 7.07 -8.19 -10.54
C LEU A 165 7.17 -7.61 -11.96
N ARG A 166 7.53 -8.45 -12.94
CA ARG A 166 7.56 -8.04 -14.35
C ARG A 166 6.19 -7.47 -14.74
N HIS A 167 6.19 -6.35 -15.45
CA HIS A 167 4.99 -5.59 -15.85
C HIS A 167 4.21 -4.94 -14.70
N ALA A 168 4.69 -4.97 -13.46
CA ALA A 168 4.11 -4.16 -12.39
C ALA A 168 4.50 -2.69 -12.60
N CYS A 169 3.51 -1.83 -12.86
CA CYS A 169 3.64 -0.39 -12.71
C CYS A 169 3.02 -0.03 -11.36
N PHE A 170 3.83 0.49 -10.43
CA PHE A 170 3.32 1.02 -9.17
C PHE A 170 2.71 2.38 -9.46
N ILE A 171 1.42 2.40 -9.76
CA ILE A 171 0.69 3.66 -9.93
C ILE A 171 0.46 4.23 -8.54
N SER A 172 1.30 5.18 -8.16
CA SER A 172 0.96 6.13 -7.11
C SER A 172 -0.05 7.10 -7.72
N LEU A 173 -1.29 7.15 -7.20
CA LEU A 173 -2.41 7.87 -7.82
C LEU A 173 -2.23 9.41 -7.83
N TYR A 174 -1.09 9.95 -7.41
CA TYR A 174 -0.83 11.40 -7.36
C TYR A 174 -0.73 12.07 -8.74
N GLU A 175 -0.48 11.34 -9.82
CA GLU A 175 -0.31 11.95 -11.15
C GLU A 175 -1.59 12.08 -11.99
N THR A 176 -2.78 11.74 -11.48
CA THR A 176 -4.02 11.76 -12.31
C THR A 176 -5.07 12.81 -11.94
N PHE A 177 -4.78 13.72 -11.01
CA PHE A 177 -5.70 14.83 -10.66
C PHE A 177 -5.15 16.23 -10.91
N SER A 178 -4.04 16.36 -11.64
CA SER A 178 -3.60 17.66 -12.17
C SER A 178 -3.72 17.63 -13.69
N THR A 179 -4.93 17.86 -14.20
CA THR A 179 -5.23 18.46 -15.52
C THR A 179 -6.71 18.79 -15.62
#